data_AF-A0A3B3Z071-F1
#
_entry.id   AF-A0A3B3Z071-F1
#
_cell.length_a   1.000
_cell.length_b   1.000
_cell.length_c   1.000
_cell.angle_alpha   90.00
_cell.angle_beta   90.00
_cell.angle_gamma   90.00
#
_symmetry.space_group_name_H-M   'P 1'
#
loop_
_entity.id
_entity.type
_entity.pdbx_description
1 polymer ?
#
loop_
_entity_poly.entity_id
_entity_poly.type
_entity_poly.pdbx_seq_one_letter_code
_entity_poly.pdbx_strand_id
1 'polypeptide(L)'
;MDCRFYFNDNKGEKSYVASADETVSVVGVMSYYKKNNENLTVFLVAKGHSSLDNMKLISTRVLEEEGDWDVFENIIETAAVQSNPFNVKYAHDFRFSFKSNGFVYFLFSRKLNSHNHKNFTFISRICEEDHNYYSYTELQLNCSAGNEFSKVLYGPISAHDEVLFATFSNEDDNSAMCMYPLKFIDAQIYKVIDACYNHGGLINNQLAVYSPYSTSNSKPEELCSGTRGMEKCGAEHLPSPLASKAEFALVAEPSWTHGRHLTAVAVAVEMDHAVAFLGTVDGQVLKLHLSAQPKVYGQPLSSTSRHKVNKNLLFDSSLQHLYITTDKKITKVPVQTCHLMTDCHSCVQVKDPYCGWCVLEGRCTTKQACSRSAETNAWLWSPNGKCVEIAAFDPPNISCKKTNQVGENPSKESEQSFSDETPSFI
;
A
#
# COMPACT_ATOMS: atom_id res chain seq x y z
N MET A 1 -21.33 -22.78 22.06
CA MET A 1 -20.80 -21.65 22.84
C MET A 1 -21.51 -20.42 22.34
N ASP A 2 -22.58 -19.99 23.03
CA ASP A 2 -23.23 -18.72 22.73
C ASP A 2 -22.33 -17.60 23.22
N CYS A 3 -21.66 -16.90 22.30
CA CYS A 3 -21.08 -15.61 22.61
C CYS A 3 -22.23 -14.64 22.86
N ARG A 4 -22.56 -14.40 24.12
CA ARG A 4 -23.42 -13.28 24.51
C ARG A 4 -22.61 -12.00 24.32
N PHE A 5 -22.98 -11.22 23.32
CA PHE A 5 -22.47 -9.87 23.15
C PHE A 5 -23.13 -8.98 24.21
N TYR A 6 -22.33 -8.48 25.16
CA TYR A 6 -22.79 -7.50 26.13
C TYR A 6 -22.58 -6.11 25.51
N PHE A 7 -23.67 -5.43 25.19
CA PHE A 7 -23.65 -4.02 24.80
C PHE A 7 -23.71 -3.18 26.08
N ASN A 8 -22.66 -2.40 26.35
CA ASN A 8 -22.61 -1.47 27.47
C ASN A 8 -22.66 -0.04 26.93
N ASP A 9 -23.81 0.62 27.09
CA ASP A 9 -24.04 2.01 26.65
C ASP A 9 -23.84 3.03 27.79
N ASN A 10 -23.41 2.57 28.96
CA ASN A 10 -23.44 3.40 30.17
C ASN A 10 -22.32 4.47 30.22
N LYS A 11 -21.40 4.47 29.24
CA LYS A 11 -20.25 5.39 29.20
C LYS A 11 -20.49 6.61 28.30
N GLY A 12 -21.62 6.65 27.57
CA GLY A 12 -22.10 7.82 26.82
C GLY A 12 -21.30 8.19 25.56
N GLU A 13 -21.65 9.33 24.96
CA GLU A 13 -21.14 9.81 23.65
C GLU A 13 -19.61 9.94 23.57
N LYS A 14 -18.95 10.15 24.71
CA LYS A 14 -17.49 10.28 24.79
C LYS A 14 -16.74 9.02 24.34
N SER A 15 -17.36 7.85 24.48
CA SER A 15 -16.80 6.56 24.04
C SER A 15 -17.16 6.16 22.60
N TYR A 16 -17.99 6.95 21.89
CA TYR A 16 -18.39 6.61 20.52
C TYR A 16 -17.25 6.90 19.53
N VAL A 17 -16.80 5.85 18.85
CA VAL A 17 -15.63 5.85 17.95
C VAL A 17 -16.01 5.68 16.49
N ALA A 18 -17.00 4.83 16.20
CA ALA A 18 -17.45 4.54 14.84
C ALA A 18 -18.87 5.07 14.63
N SER A 19 -19.22 5.32 13.37
CA SER A 19 -20.58 5.69 12.99
C SER A 19 -21.49 4.47 12.96
N ALA A 20 -22.78 4.67 13.23
CA ALA A 20 -23.82 3.70 12.91
C ALA A 20 -24.18 3.69 11.41
N ASP A 21 -23.78 4.73 10.66
CA ASP A 21 -23.94 4.80 9.22
C ASP A 21 -22.90 3.92 8.52
N GLU A 22 -23.36 2.85 7.88
CA GLU A 22 -22.50 1.88 7.16
C GLU A 22 -21.69 2.52 6.01
N THR A 23 -22.09 3.71 5.55
CA THR A 23 -21.38 4.44 4.50
C THR A 23 -20.17 5.21 5.03
N VAL A 24 -20.10 5.45 6.34
CA VAL A 24 -19.00 6.16 6.98
C VAL A 24 -17.84 5.22 7.23
N SER A 25 -16.73 5.50 6.56
CA SER A 25 -15.49 4.77 6.75
C SER A 25 -14.86 5.07 8.11
N VAL A 26 -14.28 4.05 8.75
CA VAL A 26 -13.42 4.19 9.92
C VAL A 26 -12.15 3.38 9.71
N VAL A 27 -11.00 3.96 10.07
CA VAL A 27 -9.69 3.30 10.08
C VAL A 27 -9.00 3.62 11.40
N GLY A 28 -8.08 2.78 11.84
CA GLY A 28 -7.35 3.02 13.06
C GLY A 28 -6.03 2.29 13.10
N VAL A 29 -5.12 2.83 13.91
CA VAL A 29 -3.79 2.26 14.13
C VAL A 29 -3.45 2.32 15.61
N MET A 30 -2.81 1.25 16.10
CA MET A 30 -2.32 1.20 17.47
C MET A 30 -1.05 2.04 17.61
N SER A 31 -1.01 2.85 18.67
CA SER A 31 0.07 3.77 18.98
C SER A 31 0.27 3.84 20.50
N TYR A 32 1.02 4.82 20.98
CA TYR A 32 1.24 5.03 22.40
C TYR A 32 0.99 6.49 22.80
N TYR A 33 0.65 6.67 24.07
CA TYR A 33 0.53 7.97 24.71
C TYR A 33 1.44 7.99 25.94
N LYS A 34 2.30 9.00 26.05
CA LYS A 34 3.26 9.10 27.15
C LYS A 34 2.64 9.84 28.34
N LYS A 35 2.41 9.14 29.44
CA LYS A 35 1.87 9.68 30.70
C LYS A 35 2.83 9.32 31.84
N ASN A 36 3.30 10.31 32.60
CA ASN A 36 4.20 10.08 33.74
C ASN A 36 5.46 9.23 33.44
N ASN A 37 6.00 9.36 32.21
CA ASN A 37 7.13 8.57 31.71
C ASN A 37 6.85 7.08 31.42
N GLU A 38 5.57 6.67 31.42
CA GLU A 38 5.09 5.37 30.96
C GLU A 38 4.35 5.52 29.62
N ASN A 39 4.41 4.46 28.80
CA ASN A 39 3.74 4.41 27.51
C ASN A 39 2.43 3.63 27.64
N LEU A 40 1.32 4.33 27.56
CA LEU A 40 -0.02 3.75 27.49
C LEU A 40 -0.33 3.36 26.05
N THR A 41 -0.84 2.15 25.81
CA THR A 41 -1.28 1.75 24.47
C THR A 41 -2.60 2.43 24.12
N VAL A 42 -2.64 3.09 22.97
CA VAL A 42 -3.81 3.87 22.52
C VAL A 42 -4.17 3.52 21.09
N PHE A 43 -5.40 3.88 20.72
CA PHE A 43 -5.92 3.70 19.37
C PHE A 43 -6.13 5.06 18.72
N LEU A 44 -5.31 5.38 17.72
CA LEU A 44 -5.52 6.55 16.88
C LEU A 44 -6.52 6.18 15.80
N VAL A 45 -7.69 6.81 15.84
CA VAL A 45 -8.82 6.51 14.96
C VAL A 45 -9.13 7.69 14.07
N ALA A 46 -9.28 7.42 12.79
CA ALA A 46 -9.81 8.37 11.82
C ALA A 46 -11.15 7.87 11.27
N LYS A 47 -12.17 8.74 11.30
CA LYS A 47 -13.50 8.43 10.79
C LYS A 47 -14.01 9.53 9.87
N GLY A 48 -14.82 9.12 8.89
CA GLY A 48 -15.58 10.06 8.08
C GLY A 48 -16.62 10.81 8.91
N HIS A 49 -17.21 11.84 8.30
CA HIS A 49 -18.27 12.62 8.94
C HIS A 49 -19.62 12.33 8.27
N SER A 50 -20.64 12.06 9.09
CA SER A 50 -22.06 12.03 8.73
C SER A 50 -22.81 13.02 9.61
N SER A 51 -23.99 13.48 9.17
CA SER A 51 -24.82 14.47 9.89
C SER A 51 -25.25 14.04 11.28
N LEU A 52 -25.09 12.75 11.61
CA LEU A 52 -25.45 12.12 12.88
C LEU A 52 -24.23 11.94 13.81
N ASP A 53 -23.01 12.24 13.34
CA ASP A 53 -21.77 12.00 14.05
C ASP A 53 -21.15 13.27 14.64
N ASN A 54 -20.34 13.08 15.70
CA ASN A 54 -19.43 14.13 16.16
C ASN A 54 -18.44 14.54 15.05
N MET A 55 -17.93 15.76 15.17
CA MET A 55 -17.11 16.41 14.14
C MET A 55 -15.63 16.01 14.18
N LYS A 56 -15.24 15.14 15.11
CA LYS A 56 -13.87 14.68 15.31
C LYS A 56 -13.53 13.69 14.19
N LEU A 57 -12.70 14.15 13.25
CA LEU A 57 -12.20 13.33 12.15
C LEU A 57 -11.14 12.36 12.63
N ILE A 58 -10.21 12.83 13.46
CA ILE A 58 -9.12 12.02 14.02
C ILE A 58 -9.05 12.24 15.53
N SER A 59 -8.92 11.16 16.28
CA SER A 59 -8.89 11.18 17.74
C SER A 59 -8.03 10.07 18.33
N THR A 60 -7.50 10.29 19.53
CA THR A 60 -6.67 9.34 20.28
C THR A 60 -7.52 8.71 21.39
N ARG A 61 -7.78 7.42 21.29
CA ARG A 61 -8.70 6.70 22.18
C ARG A 61 -7.94 5.76 23.13
N VAL A 62 -8.31 5.76 24.41
CA VAL A 62 -7.76 4.80 25.37
C VAL A 62 -8.30 3.41 25.08
N LEU A 63 -7.48 2.36 25.25
CA LEU A 63 -7.89 0.98 25.02
C LEU A 63 -8.29 0.22 26.30
N GLU A 64 -8.00 0.79 27.47
CA GLU A 64 -8.20 0.18 28.78
C GLU A 64 -8.76 1.26 29.74
N GLU A 65 -9.38 0.85 30.85
CA GLU A 65 -9.77 1.81 31.89
C GLU A 65 -8.52 2.30 32.62
N GLU A 66 -8.27 3.61 32.58
CA GLU A 66 -7.05 4.22 33.12
C GLU A 66 -7.40 5.47 33.95
N GLY A 67 -7.44 5.31 35.27
CA GLY A 67 -7.90 6.36 36.19
C GLY A 67 -9.39 6.68 35.96
N ASP A 68 -9.68 7.93 35.60
CA ASP A 68 -11.05 8.40 35.30
C ASP A 68 -11.45 8.22 33.83
N TRP A 69 -10.56 7.72 32.97
CA TRP A 69 -10.85 7.50 31.56
C TRP A 69 -11.51 6.15 31.32
N ASP A 70 -12.63 6.19 30.61
CA ASP A 70 -13.31 5.00 30.14
C ASP A 70 -12.64 4.44 28.87
N VAL A 71 -12.85 3.14 28.61
CA VAL A 71 -12.42 2.52 27.35
C VAL A 71 -13.01 3.29 26.17
N PHE A 72 -12.17 3.59 25.18
CA PHE A 72 -12.47 4.41 24.01
C PHE A 72 -12.76 5.89 24.26
N GLU A 73 -12.59 6.38 25.49
CA GLU A 73 -12.62 7.80 25.75
C GLU A 73 -11.46 8.50 25.03
N ASN A 74 -11.71 9.72 24.54
CA ASN A 74 -10.69 10.51 23.85
C ASN A 74 -9.76 11.17 24.87
N ILE A 75 -8.46 10.93 24.76
CA ILE A 75 -7.46 11.39 25.75
C ILE A 75 -7.37 12.91 25.78
N ILE A 76 -7.38 13.55 24.61
CA ILE A 76 -7.28 15.01 24.50
C ILE A 76 -8.41 15.50 23.60
N GLU A 77 -9.46 16.03 24.22
CA GLU A 77 -10.64 16.57 23.50
C GLU A 77 -10.30 17.75 22.58
N THR A 78 -9.35 18.57 23.00
CA THR A 78 -8.94 19.82 22.33
C THR A 78 -8.01 19.59 21.14
N ALA A 79 -7.32 18.44 21.07
CA ALA A 79 -6.33 18.13 20.04
C ALA A 79 -6.91 17.41 18.81
N ALA A 80 -8.21 17.10 18.81
CA ALA A 80 -8.81 16.38 17.69
C ALA A 80 -8.83 17.25 16.42
N VAL A 81 -8.47 16.65 15.28
CA VAL A 81 -8.73 17.28 13.97
C VAL A 81 -10.23 17.31 13.74
N GLN A 82 -10.80 18.51 13.67
CA GLN A 82 -12.24 18.71 13.54
C GLN A 82 -12.56 19.47 12.26
N SER A 83 -13.64 19.05 11.59
CA SER A 83 -14.18 19.75 10.42
C SER A 83 -15.44 20.54 10.77
N ASN A 84 -15.86 21.47 9.90
CA ASN A 84 -17.13 22.21 10.08
C ASN A 84 -18.33 21.32 9.67
N PRO A 85 -19.38 21.16 10.52
CA PRO A 85 -20.39 20.11 10.36
C PRO A 85 -21.37 20.41 9.21
N PHE A 86 -21.46 21.67 8.77
CA PHE A 86 -22.43 22.08 7.76
C PHE A 86 -21.89 22.03 6.34
N ASN A 87 -20.65 21.57 6.14
CA ASN A 87 -20.00 21.63 4.84
C ASN A 87 -19.68 20.25 4.27
N VAL A 88 -20.50 19.83 3.29
CA VAL A 88 -20.35 18.58 2.52
C VAL A 88 -18.96 18.41 1.89
N LYS A 89 -18.18 19.50 1.73
CA LYS A 89 -16.79 19.42 1.28
C LYS A 89 -15.91 18.59 2.22
N TYR A 90 -16.28 18.42 3.49
CA TYR A 90 -15.54 17.63 4.48
C TYR A 90 -16.06 16.20 4.66
N ALA A 91 -16.75 15.63 3.68
CA ALA A 91 -17.09 14.20 3.66
C ALA A 91 -15.82 13.35 3.45
N HIS A 92 -15.05 13.17 4.53
CA HIS A 92 -13.82 12.37 4.51
C HIS A 92 -14.16 10.90 4.38
N ASP A 93 -13.49 10.25 3.44
CA ASP A 93 -13.60 8.82 3.19
C ASP A 93 -12.22 8.19 3.44
N PHE A 94 -11.98 7.82 4.69
CA PHE A 94 -10.74 7.22 5.16
C PHE A 94 -10.65 5.76 4.69
N ARG A 95 -9.59 5.43 3.94
CA ARG A 95 -9.42 4.12 3.32
C ARG A 95 -8.31 3.28 3.91
N PHE A 96 -7.29 3.91 4.49
CA PHE A 96 -6.16 3.19 5.06
C PHE A 96 -5.44 4.00 6.16
N SER A 97 -4.79 3.30 7.09
CA SER A 97 -3.96 3.90 8.13
C SER A 97 -2.80 2.99 8.49
N PHE A 98 -1.64 3.59 8.78
CA PHE A 98 -0.43 2.84 9.10
C PHE A 98 0.57 3.69 9.88
N LYS A 99 1.61 3.04 10.39
CA LYS A 99 2.75 3.66 11.06
C LYS A 99 4.05 3.35 10.32
N SER A 100 4.94 4.33 10.25
CA SER A 100 6.30 4.16 9.73
C SER A 100 7.19 5.31 10.26
N ASN A 101 8.43 4.99 10.63
CA ASN A 101 9.47 5.96 11.00
C ASN A 101 9.06 7.02 12.06
N GLY A 102 8.29 6.62 13.08
CA GLY A 102 7.82 7.51 14.15
C GLY A 102 6.66 8.42 13.75
N PHE A 103 6.00 8.12 12.63
CA PHE A 103 4.84 8.84 12.14
C PHE A 103 3.63 7.91 11.96
N VAL A 104 2.46 8.51 12.08
CA VAL A 104 1.16 7.93 11.79
C VAL A 104 0.61 8.57 10.52
N TYR A 105 0.09 7.74 9.63
CA TYR A 105 -0.46 8.17 8.35
C TYR A 105 -1.90 7.75 8.19
N PHE A 106 -2.71 8.62 7.58
CA PHE A 106 -4.07 8.31 7.17
C PHE A 106 -4.27 8.68 5.70
N LEU A 107 -4.83 7.76 4.94
CA LEU A 107 -5.13 7.91 3.52
C LEU A 107 -6.64 8.05 3.35
N PHE A 108 -7.07 9.16 2.76
CA PHE A 108 -8.49 9.46 2.62
C PHE A 108 -8.81 10.21 1.33
N SER A 109 -10.08 10.25 0.95
CA SER A 109 -10.60 11.11 -0.10
C SER A 109 -11.58 12.14 0.45
N ARG A 110 -11.62 13.34 -0.14
CA ARG A 110 -12.64 14.35 0.14
C ARG A 110 -12.89 15.26 -1.07
N LYS A 111 -13.98 16.02 -1.04
CA LYS A 111 -14.25 17.07 -2.03
C LYS A 111 -13.51 18.36 -1.67
N LEU A 112 -13.03 19.11 -2.67
CA LEU A 112 -12.36 20.40 -2.40
C LEU A 112 -13.34 21.54 -2.10
N ASN A 113 -14.53 21.49 -2.71
CA ASN A 113 -15.59 22.47 -2.49
C ASN A 113 -16.97 21.84 -2.71
N SER A 114 -18.03 22.52 -2.27
CA SER A 114 -19.40 22.00 -2.34
C SER A 114 -19.98 21.91 -3.76
N HIS A 115 -19.32 22.52 -4.76
CA HIS A 115 -19.76 22.55 -6.15
C HIS A 115 -19.04 21.51 -7.02
N ASN A 116 -17.92 20.97 -6.54
CA ASN A 116 -17.14 19.97 -7.24
C ASN A 116 -17.60 18.58 -6.79
N HIS A 117 -18.03 17.78 -7.76
CA HIS A 117 -18.41 16.39 -7.50
C HIS A 117 -17.18 15.48 -7.37
N LYS A 118 -16.01 15.93 -7.85
CA LYS A 118 -14.77 15.18 -7.87
C LYS A 118 -14.13 15.07 -6.50
N ASN A 119 -13.82 13.84 -6.10
CA ASN A 119 -13.06 13.55 -4.90
C ASN A 119 -11.56 13.56 -5.19
N PHE A 120 -10.80 14.11 -4.27
CA PHE A 120 -9.34 14.13 -4.30
C PHE A 120 -8.78 13.36 -3.12
N THR A 121 -7.68 12.67 -3.36
CA THR A 121 -7.00 11.84 -2.38
C THR A 121 -5.96 12.66 -1.63
N PHE A 122 -5.91 12.46 -0.32
CA PHE A 122 -4.94 13.04 0.57
C PHE A 122 -4.33 11.96 1.45
N ILE A 123 -3.06 12.14 1.77
CA ILE A 123 -2.40 11.45 2.86
C ILE A 123 -2.07 12.48 3.95
N SER A 124 -2.55 12.27 5.17
CA SER A 124 -2.13 13.06 6.33
C SER A 124 -1.03 12.36 7.10
N ARG A 125 -0.14 13.12 7.72
CA ARG A 125 0.93 12.64 8.61
C ARG A 125 0.87 13.36 9.96
N ILE A 126 1.12 12.60 11.04
CA ILE A 126 1.24 13.09 12.43
C ILE A 126 2.46 12.41 13.06
N CYS A 127 3.25 13.14 13.84
CA CYS A 127 4.27 12.54 14.69
C CYS A 127 3.61 11.68 15.77
N GLU A 128 4.15 10.49 16.02
CA GLU A 128 3.61 9.60 17.05
C GLU A 128 3.72 10.19 18.47
N GLU A 129 4.77 10.96 18.73
CA GLU A 129 5.01 11.63 20.02
C GLU A 129 4.21 12.93 20.19
N ASP A 130 3.54 13.41 19.13
CA ASP A 130 2.76 14.64 19.17
C ASP A 130 1.32 14.34 19.54
N HIS A 131 1.04 14.42 20.84
CA HIS A 131 -0.29 14.17 21.36
C HIS A 131 -1.26 15.34 21.17
N ASN A 132 -0.75 16.52 20.79
CA ASN A 132 -1.57 17.73 20.58
C ASN A 132 -1.87 17.99 19.10
N TYR A 133 -1.40 17.13 18.19
CA TYR A 133 -1.65 17.16 16.75
C TYR A 133 -1.07 18.41 16.05
N TYR A 134 -0.09 19.08 16.65
CA TYR A 134 0.62 20.22 16.06
C TYR A 134 1.34 19.88 14.76
N SER A 135 1.78 18.63 14.61
CA SER A 135 2.44 18.08 13.42
C SER A 135 1.49 17.73 12.27
N TYR A 136 0.16 17.84 12.46
CA TYR A 136 -0.82 17.40 11.48
C TYR A 136 -0.66 18.13 10.14
N THR A 137 -0.24 17.37 9.12
CA THR A 137 -0.04 17.90 7.77
C THR A 137 -0.68 16.98 6.72
N GLU A 138 -1.41 17.55 5.77
CA GLU A 138 -2.04 16.85 4.65
C GLU A 138 -1.30 17.11 3.34
N LEU A 139 -1.06 16.06 2.56
CA LEU A 139 -0.52 16.12 1.22
C LEU A 139 -1.50 15.51 0.22
N GLN A 140 -1.83 16.25 -0.83
CA GLN A 140 -2.64 15.71 -1.92
C GLN A 140 -1.82 14.69 -2.74
N LEU A 141 -2.43 13.54 -3.06
CA LEU A 141 -1.85 12.51 -3.93
C LEU A 141 -2.65 12.44 -5.23
N ASN A 142 -1.94 12.42 -6.35
CA ASN A 142 -2.53 12.34 -7.68
C ASN A 142 -1.97 11.11 -8.40
N CYS A 143 -2.87 10.26 -8.91
CA CYS A 143 -2.51 9.12 -9.75
C CYS A 143 -2.84 9.53 -11.19
N SER A 144 -1.82 9.89 -11.98
CA SER A 144 -1.82 10.66 -13.24
C SER A 144 -1.68 12.18 -13.09
N ALA A 145 -0.87 12.78 -13.98
CA ALA A 145 -0.65 14.23 -14.05
C ALA A 145 -1.93 15.07 -14.29
N GLY A 146 -2.98 14.48 -14.87
CA GLY A 146 -4.26 15.15 -15.13
C GLY A 146 -5.32 14.99 -14.04
N ASN A 147 -4.99 14.37 -12.90
CA ASN A 147 -5.97 13.96 -11.89
C ASN A 147 -7.07 13.05 -12.44
N GLU A 148 -6.80 12.26 -13.48
CA GLU A 148 -7.80 11.35 -14.04
C GLU A 148 -8.28 10.38 -12.95
N PHE A 149 -7.33 9.73 -12.26
CA PHE A 149 -7.59 8.87 -11.12
C PHE A 149 -7.34 9.63 -9.80
N SER A 150 -8.38 10.21 -9.24
CA SER A 150 -8.26 11.14 -8.10
C SER A 150 -8.82 10.60 -6.78
N LYS A 151 -9.65 9.54 -6.82
CA LYS A 151 -10.28 8.96 -5.62
C LYS A 151 -9.65 7.62 -5.25
N VAL A 152 -9.00 7.56 -4.10
CA VAL A 152 -8.45 6.32 -3.57
C VAL A 152 -9.55 5.37 -3.12
N LEU A 153 -9.34 4.09 -3.39
CA LEU A 153 -10.24 3.01 -3.06
C LEU A 153 -9.67 2.18 -1.91
N TYR A 154 -8.41 1.73 -2.08
CA TYR A 154 -7.68 0.86 -1.16
C TYR A 154 -6.18 1.10 -1.31
N GLY A 155 -5.40 0.84 -0.26
CA GLY A 155 -3.94 0.83 -0.38
C GLY A 155 -3.25 -0.11 0.62
N PRO A 156 -2.29 -0.94 0.17
CA PRO A 156 -1.39 -1.63 1.07
C PRO A 156 -0.03 -0.93 1.13
N ILE A 157 0.74 -1.28 2.14
CA ILE A 157 2.13 -0.86 2.28
C ILE A 157 3.00 -2.09 2.26
N SER A 158 4.05 -2.03 1.45
CA SER A 158 5.10 -3.04 1.47
C SER A 158 6.13 -2.69 2.53
N ALA A 159 6.61 -3.71 3.25
CA ALA A 159 7.73 -3.60 4.16
C ALA A 159 9.06 -3.35 3.42
N HIS A 160 9.15 -3.72 2.14
CA HIS A 160 10.33 -3.46 1.32
C HIS A 160 10.24 -2.04 0.74
N ASP A 161 11.26 -1.23 1.03
CA ASP A 161 11.42 0.18 0.62
C ASP A 161 10.28 1.14 1.01
N GLU A 162 9.42 0.72 1.95
CA GLU A 162 8.29 1.49 2.46
C GLU A 162 7.52 2.19 1.32
N VAL A 163 6.94 1.39 0.42
CA VAL A 163 6.16 1.90 -0.70
C VAL A 163 4.67 1.76 -0.40
N LEU A 164 3.93 2.86 -0.51
CA LEU A 164 2.47 2.86 -0.51
C LEU A 164 1.97 2.49 -1.90
N PHE A 165 1.28 1.38 -2.00
CA PHE A 165 0.54 1.01 -3.20
C PHE A 165 -0.90 1.43 -2.98
N ALA A 166 -1.54 2.00 -3.99
CA ALA A 166 -2.92 2.41 -3.86
C ALA A 166 -3.65 2.23 -5.18
N THR A 167 -4.92 1.86 -5.08
CA THR A 167 -5.84 1.80 -6.22
C THR A 167 -6.72 3.04 -6.19
N PHE A 168 -6.85 3.68 -7.34
CA PHE A 168 -7.60 4.91 -7.55
C PHE A 168 -8.70 4.65 -8.57
N SER A 169 -9.75 5.46 -8.54
CA SER A 169 -10.82 5.49 -9.54
C SER A 169 -10.91 6.86 -10.22
N ASN A 170 -11.36 6.85 -11.47
CA ASN A 170 -11.83 8.03 -12.19
C ASN A 170 -13.38 8.12 -12.12
N GLU A 171 -13.97 9.12 -12.78
CA GLU A 171 -15.43 9.34 -12.81
C GLU A 171 -16.19 8.26 -13.60
N ASP A 172 -15.51 7.52 -14.49
CA ASP A 172 -16.08 6.42 -15.29
C ASP A 172 -15.95 5.04 -14.60
N ASP A 173 -15.62 5.02 -13.31
CA ASP A 173 -15.31 3.81 -12.52
C ASP A 173 -14.16 2.94 -13.07
N ASN A 174 -13.35 3.47 -13.98
CA ASN A 174 -12.07 2.87 -14.33
C ASN A 174 -11.12 3.02 -13.16
N SER A 175 -10.23 2.05 -12.99
CA SER A 175 -9.26 2.05 -11.90
C SER A 175 -7.82 2.10 -12.38
N ALA A 176 -6.95 2.66 -11.55
CA ALA A 176 -5.52 2.66 -11.73
C ALA A 176 -4.83 2.24 -10.44
N MET A 177 -3.69 1.57 -10.56
CA MET A 177 -2.79 1.33 -9.45
C MET A 177 -1.62 2.32 -9.55
N CYS A 178 -1.30 2.99 -8.44
CA CYS A 178 -0.16 3.87 -8.32
C CYS A 178 0.72 3.46 -7.13
N MET A 179 2.00 3.85 -7.21
CA MET A 179 3.03 3.53 -6.23
C MET A 179 3.66 4.82 -5.73
N TYR A 180 3.69 5.01 -4.41
CA TYR A 180 4.25 6.18 -3.75
C TYR A 180 5.28 5.73 -2.71
N PRO A 181 6.58 5.76 -3.04
CA PRO A 181 7.63 5.57 -2.03
C PRO A 181 7.46 6.58 -0.89
N LEU A 182 7.43 6.11 0.36
CA LEU A 182 7.20 6.97 1.53
C LEU A 182 8.24 8.09 1.62
N LYS A 183 9.49 7.83 1.23
CA LYS A 183 10.54 8.86 1.16
C LYS A 183 10.13 10.11 0.35
N PHE A 184 9.36 9.94 -0.72
CA PHE A 184 8.91 11.06 -1.56
C PHE A 184 7.67 11.74 -0.98
N ILE A 185 6.78 10.98 -0.34
CA ILE A 185 5.69 11.55 0.48
C ILE A 185 6.28 12.44 1.57
N ASP A 186 7.21 11.91 2.34
CA ASP A 186 7.84 12.63 3.44
C ASP A 186 8.59 13.86 2.97
N ALA A 187 9.42 13.73 1.92
CA ALA A 187 10.14 14.86 1.35
C ALA A 187 9.18 15.98 0.89
N GLN A 188 8.05 15.62 0.29
CA GLN A 188 7.07 16.60 -0.16
C GLN A 188 6.30 17.23 1.01
N ILE A 189 5.93 16.47 2.04
CA ILE A 189 5.35 17.02 3.28
C ILE A 189 6.34 17.97 3.95
N TYR A 190 7.63 17.62 4.02
CA TYR A 190 8.65 18.52 4.58
C TYR A 190 8.75 19.83 3.81
N LYS A 191 8.70 19.81 2.47
CA LYS A 191 8.67 21.03 1.66
C LYS A 191 7.46 21.91 1.97
N VAL A 192 6.28 21.30 2.21
CA VAL A 192 5.06 22.03 2.59
C VAL A 192 5.23 22.70 3.96
N ILE A 193 5.76 21.98 4.94
CA ILE A 193 6.02 22.50 6.28
C ILE A 193 7.06 23.64 6.23
N ASP A 194 8.19 23.41 5.57
CA ASP A 194 9.28 24.37 5.39
C ASP A 194 8.81 25.63 4.66
N ALA A 195 7.98 25.48 3.63
CA ALA A 195 7.37 26.61 2.93
C ALA A 195 6.59 27.51 3.89
N CYS A 196 5.80 26.94 4.80
CA CYS A 196 5.06 27.73 5.77
C CYS A 196 5.98 28.36 6.82
N TYR A 197 6.85 27.58 7.45
CA TYR A 197 7.63 28.06 8.60
C TYR A 197 8.78 28.98 8.23
N ASN A 198 9.33 28.87 7.02
CA ASN A 198 10.53 29.62 6.62
C ASN A 198 10.33 30.51 5.39
N HIS A 199 9.31 30.25 4.56
CA HIS A 199 9.13 30.92 3.27
C HIS A 199 7.75 31.58 3.09
N GLY A 200 7.04 31.87 4.19
CA GLY A 200 5.77 32.60 4.14
C GLY A 200 4.65 31.86 3.39
N GLY A 201 4.72 30.53 3.34
CA GLY A 201 3.78 29.65 2.63
C GLY A 201 4.08 29.45 1.14
N LEU A 202 5.22 29.95 0.63
CA LEU A 202 5.54 29.95 -0.79
C LEU A 202 6.54 28.85 -1.17
N ILE A 203 6.33 28.21 -2.32
CA ILE A 203 7.31 27.39 -3.04
C ILE A 203 7.40 27.95 -4.45
N ASN A 204 8.61 28.28 -4.92
CA ASN A 204 8.82 28.89 -6.24
C ASN A 204 7.92 30.12 -6.51
N ASN A 205 7.74 30.97 -5.48
CA ASN A 205 6.91 32.17 -5.52
C ASN A 205 5.41 31.91 -5.80
N GLN A 206 4.96 30.67 -5.62
CA GLN A 206 3.57 30.27 -5.67
C GLN A 206 3.13 29.78 -4.29
N LEU A 207 1.92 30.16 -3.90
CA LEU A 207 1.36 29.81 -2.61
C LEU A 207 1.07 28.30 -2.55
N ALA A 208 1.81 27.58 -1.70
CA ALA A 208 1.82 26.12 -1.66
C ALA A 208 1.02 25.53 -0.50
N VAL A 209 0.75 26.32 0.54
CA VAL A 209 0.19 25.86 1.80
C VAL A 209 -1.13 26.56 2.08
N TYR A 210 -2.05 25.86 2.73
CA TYR A 210 -3.24 26.43 3.35
C TYR A 210 -3.55 25.69 4.66
N SER A 211 -4.36 26.30 5.53
CA SER A 211 -4.89 25.61 6.72
C SER A 211 -6.20 24.89 6.35
N PRO A 212 -6.24 23.55 6.37
CA PRO A 212 -7.50 22.85 6.20
C PRO A 212 -8.38 23.14 7.42
N TYR A 213 -9.70 23.21 7.21
CA TYR A 213 -10.71 23.43 8.26
C TYR A 213 -10.76 24.81 8.92
N SER A 214 -9.87 25.75 8.59
CA SER A 214 -9.98 27.10 9.13
C SER A 214 -11.27 27.80 8.67
N THR A 215 -11.95 28.45 9.61
CA THR A 215 -13.11 29.31 9.39
C THR A 215 -12.73 30.78 9.21
N SER A 216 -11.48 31.15 9.50
CA SER A 216 -11.00 32.51 9.31
C SER A 216 -10.73 32.77 7.83
N ASN A 217 -11.25 33.88 7.31
CA ASN A 217 -10.92 34.42 5.98
C ASN A 217 -9.47 34.95 5.90
N SER A 218 -8.61 34.61 6.87
CA SER A 218 -7.21 34.98 6.89
C SER A 218 -6.55 34.44 5.63
N LYS A 219 -5.86 35.32 4.92
CA LYS A 219 -5.18 34.91 3.69
C LYS A 219 -4.10 33.89 4.06
N PRO A 220 -3.83 32.88 3.21
CA PRO A 220 -2.77 31.92 3.47
C PRO A 220 -1.40 32.57 3.68
N GLU A 221 -1.17 33.77 3.15
CA GLU A 221 0.04 34.57 3.42
C GLU A 221 0.14 35.03 4.89
N GLU A 222 -0.97 35.29 5.57
CA GLU A 222 -1.01 35.67 6.99
C GLU A 222 -0.80 34.47 7.92
N LEU A 223 -1.26 33.28 7.51
CA LEU A 223 -1.09 32.03 8.28
C LEU A 223 0.38 31.72 8.57
N CYS A 224 1.23 31.91 7.56
CA CYS A 224 2.65 31.57 7.59
C CYS A 224 3.53 32.82 7.84
N SER A 225 2.95 33.95 8.23
CA SER A 225 3.69 35.19 8.48
C SER A 225 4.26 35.21 9.90
N GLY A 226 5.58 35.44 10.01
CA GLY A 226 6.25 35.72 11.28
C GLY A 226 6.76 34.50 12.05
N THR A 227 6.48 33.28 11.58
CA THR A 227 7.13 32.07 12.10
C THR A 227 8.55 31.94 11.57
N ARG A 228 9.48 31.52 12.43
CA ARG A 228 10.85 31.12 12.07
C ARG A 228 11.28 29.99 12.99
N GLY A 229 11.83 28.93 12.42
CA GLY A 229 12.27 27.75 13.16
C GLY A 229 11.48 26.53 12.73
N MET A 230 12.20 25.53 12.22
CA MET A 230 11.60 24.29 11.77
C MET A 230 11.59 23.28 12.91
N GLU A 231 10.41 22.98 13.43
CA GLU A 231 10.20 21.84 14.32
C GLU A 231 9.50 20.72 13.58
N LYS A 232 10.17 19.58 13.44
CA LYS A 232 9.72 18.41 12.67
C LYS A 232 8.34 17.90 13.11
N CYS A 233 8.01 18.03 14.40
CA CYS A 233 6.75 17.59 14.99
C CYS A 233 5.84 18.75 15.42
N GLY A 234 6.10 19.97 14.93
CA GLY A 234 5.32 21.16 15.27
C GLY A 234 5.40 21.54 16.75
N ALA A 235 4.74 22.64 17.09
CA ALA A 235 4.59 23.16 18.44
C ALA A 235 3.36 24.07 18.51
N GLU A 236 2.91 24.37 19.74
CA GLU A 236 1.72 25.20 20.01
C GLU A 236 1.77 26.58 19.32
N HIS A 237 2.96 27.15 19.16
CA HIS A 237 3.16 28.47 18.57
C HIS A 237 3.31 28.44 17.04
N LEU A 238 3.33 27.25 16.42
CA LEU A 238 3.48 27.07 14.99
C LEU A 238 2.12 26.82 14.31
N PRO A 239 1.92 27.28 13.07
CA PRO A 239 0.65 27.14 12.39
C PRO A 239 0.36 25.67 12.09
N SER A 240 -0.80 25.22 12.53
CA SER A 240 -1.33 23.87 12.32
C SER A 240 -2.87 23.91 12.42
N PRO A 241 -3.62 23.06 11.70
CA PRO A 241 -3.17 22.07 10.72
C PRO A 241 -2.68 22.73 9.41
N LEU A 242 -1.85 21.99 8.65
CA LEU A 242 -1.35 22.41 7.33
C LEU A 242 -1.79 21.45 6.22
N ALA A 243 -1.98 21.96 5.00
CA ALA A 243 -2.27 21.17 3.83
C ALA A 243 -1.59 21.74 2.57
N SER A 244 -1.13 20.85 1.68
CA SER A 244 -0.60 21.22 0.37
C SER A 244 -1.73 21.64 -0.58
N LYS A 245 -1.53 22.71 -1.36
CA LYS A 245 -2.40 22.99 -2.51
C LYS A 245 -2.20 21.98 -3.65
N ALA A 246 -3.20 21.90 -4.54
CA ALA A 246 -3.25 20.93 -5.62
C ALA A 246 -2.07 21.06 -6.61
N GLU A 247 -1.54 22.26 -6.80
CA GLU A 247 -0.37 22.53 -7.65
C GLU A 247 0.92 21.89 -7.12
N PHE A 248 0.94 21.55 -5.83
CA PHE A 248 2.06 20.94 -5.11
C PHE A 248 1.76 19.51 -4.64
N ALA A 249 0.71 18.90 -5.18
CA ALA A 249 0.39 17.50 -4.96
C ALA A 249 1.53 16.58 -5.41
N LEU A 250 1.66 15.44 -4.75
CA LEU A 250 2.60 14.40 -5.18
C LEU A 250 1.94 13.57 -6.30
N VAL A 251 2.49 13.67 -7.50
CA VAL A 251 2.01 12.97 -8.69
C VAL A 251 2.79 11.67 -8.87
N ALA A 252 2.08 10.57 -9.12
CA ALA A 252 2.64 9.32 -9.60
C ALA A 252 1.93 8.90 -10.88
N GLU A 253 2.67 8.34 -11.84
CA GLU A 253 2.08 7.74 -13.03
C GLU A 253 1.49 6.36 -12.71
N PRO A 254 0.32 6.01 -13.27
CA PRO A 254 -0.26 4.69 -13.11
C PRO A 254 0.71 3.58 -13.49
N SER A 255 1.00 2.66 -12.58
CA SER A 255 1.76 1.45 -12.91
C SER A 255 0.91 0.50 -13.77
N TRP A 256 -0.40 0.50 -13.56
CA TRP A 256 -1.33 -0.30 -14.37
C TRP A 256 -2.76 0.25 -14.29
N THR A 257 -3.52 0.15 -15.38
CA THR A 257 -4.92 0.59 -15.46
C THR A 257 -5.87 -0.57 -15.74
N HIS A 258 -7.10 -0.44 -15.27
CA HIS A 258 -8.16 -1.42 -15.41
C HIS A 258 -9.47 -0.73 -15.77
N GLY A 259 -10.18 -1.25 -16.78
CA GLY A 259 -11.46 -0.69 -17.24
C GLY A 259 -12.65 -0.94 -16.30
N ARG A 260 -12.40 -1.33 -15.04
CA ARG A 260 -13.41 -1.59 -14.01
C ARG A 260 -12.85 -1.27 -12.62
N HIS A 261 -13.76 -1.21 -11.64
CA HIS A 261 -13.44 -0.90 -10.27
C HIS A 261 -12.60 -2.01 -9.58
N LEU A 262 -11.43 -1.62 -9.09
CA LEU A 262 -10.61 -2.45 -8.20
C LEU A 262 -11.09 -2.32 -6.76
N THR A 263 -11.16 -3.43 -6.04
CA THR A 263 -11.78 -3.50 -4.71
C THR A 263 -10.82 -3.86 -3.58
N ALA A 264 -9.61 -4.26 -3.91
CA ALA A 264 -8.56 -4.52 -2.95
C ALA A 264 -7.21 -4.54 -3.66
N VAL A 265 -6.15 -4.32 -2.88
CA VAL A 265 -4.79 -4.46 -3.35
C VAL A 265 -3.94 -4.98 -2.19
N ALA A 266 -3.13 -6.00 -2.46
CA ALA A 266 -2.11 -6.53 -1.57
C ALA A 266 -0.85 -6.80 -2.37
N VAL A 267 0.32 -6.58 -1.79
CA VAL A 267 1.61 -6.72 -2.50
C VAL A 267 2.53 -7.60 -1.67
N ALA A 268 3.21 -8.52 -2.34
CA ALA A 268 4.29 -9.31 -1.78
C ALA A 268 5.55 -9.17 -2.65
N VAL A 269 6.72 -9.35 -2.05
CA VAL A 269 8.01 -9.31 -2.75
C VAL A 269 8.60 -10.70 -2.75
N GLU A 270 8.98 -11.18 -3.93
CA GLU A 270 9.66 -12.46 -4.13
C GLU A 270 10.91 -12.22 -4.96
N MET A 271 12.09 -12.52 -4.39
CA MET A 271 13.40 -12.28 -5.03
C MET A 271 13.54 -10.86 -5.59
N ASP A 272 13.24 -9.84 -4.77
CA ASP A 272 13.27 -8.42 -5.16
C ASP A 272 12.28 -8.02 -6.27
N HIS A 273 11.37 -8.92 -6.64
CA HIS A 273 10.28 -8.64 -7.57
C HIS A 273 8.96 -8.49 -6.82
N ALA A 274 8.35 -7.31 -6.95
CA ALA A 274 7.03 -7.06 -6.36
C ALA A 274 5.92 -7.66 -7.22
N VAL A 275 5.01 -8.39 -6.57
CA VAL A 275 3.80 -8.96 -7.15
C VAL A 275 2.59 -8.36 -6.47
N ALA A 276 1.74 -7.69 -7.25
CA ALA A 276 0.47 -7.17 -6.78
C ALA A 276 -0.66 -8.17 -7.02
N PHE A 277 -1.50 -8.32 -6.00
CA PHE A 277 -2.76 -9.05 -6.03
C PHE A 277 -3.88 -8.02 -5.97
N LEU A 278 -4.67 -7.95 -7.04
CA LEU A 278 -5.71 -6.93 -7.23
C LEU A 278 -7.09 -7.59 -7.22
N GLY A 279 -7.90 -7.26 -6.22
CA GLY A 279 -9.29 -7.68 -6.15
C GLY A 279 -10.17 -6.82 -7.05
N THR A 280 -11.19 -7.40 -7.66
CA THR A 280 -12.14 -6.68 -8.53
C THR A 280 -13.57 -6.75 -8.01
N VAL A 281 -14.40 -5.81 -8.47
CA VAL A 281 -15.84 -5.79 -8.19
C VAL A 281 -16.57 -7.03 -8.71
N ASP A 282 -16.03 -7.70 -9.73
CA ASP A 282 -16.61 -8.90 -10.35
C ASP A 282 -16.15 -10.21 -9.69
N GLY A 283 -15.46 -10.14 -8.54
CA GLY A 283 -15.03 -11.31 -7.79
C GLY A 283 -13.75 -11.97 -8.30
N GLN A 284 -12.95 -11.25 -9.08
CA GLN A 284 -11.66 -11.74 -9.56
C GLN A 284 -10.52 -11.27 -8.67
N VAL A 285 -9.46 -12.06 -8.60
CA VAL A 285 -8.16 -11.60 -8.10
C VAL A 285 -7.12 -11.77 -9.19
N LEU A 286 -6.52 -10.65 -9.61
CA LEU A 286 -5.49 -10.60 -10.65
C LEU A 286 -4.11 -10.59 -10.02
N LYS A 287 -3.17 -11.35 -10.60
CA LYS A 287 -1.73 -11.30 -10.26
C LYS A 287 -0.98 -10.48 -11.30
N LEU A 288 -0.32 -9.42 -10.83
CA LEU A 288 0.41 -8.46 -11.64
C LEU A 288 1.87 -8.41 -11.19
N HIS A 289 2.81 -8.66 -12.11
CA HIS A 289 4.23 -8.45 -11.84
C HIS A 289 4.57 -6.98 -12.05
N LEU A 290 5.02 -6.30 -10.99
CA LEU A 290 5.36 -4.88 -11.02
C LEU A 290 6.80 -4.71 -11.55
N SER A 291 6.95 -4.77 -12.86
CA SER A 291 8.19 -4.49 -13.58
C SER A 291 8.08 -3.18 -14.38
N ALA A 292 9.07 -2.84 -15.21
CA ALA A 292 8.99 -1.70 -16.12
C ALA A 292 7.79 -1.79 -17.11
N GLN A 293 7.29 -3.01 -17.36
CA GLN A 293 6.06 -3.23 -18.12
C GLN A 293 5.14 -4.16 -17.33
N PRO A 294 4.28 -3.62 -16.44
CA PRO A 294 3.41 -4.44 -15.62
C PRO A 294 2.47 -5.29 -16.47
N LYS A 295 2.46 -6.60 -16.22
CA LYS A 295 1.61 -7.56 -16.94
C LYS A 295 0.88 -8.48 -15.98
N VAL A 296 -0.43 -8.61 -16.21
CA VAL A 296 -1.22 -9.64 -15.55
C VAL A 296 -0.82 -10.98 -16.14
N TYR A 297 -0.41 -11.91 -15.28
CA TYR A 297 0.09 -13.22 -15.71
C TYR A 297 -0.68 -14.37 -15.05
N GLY A 298 -1.51 -14.10 -14.06
CA GLY A 298 -2.26 -15.11 -13.35
C GLY A 298 -3.53 -14.58 -12.71
N GLN A 299 -4.42 -15.50 -12.36
CA GLN A 299 -5.71 -15.20 -11.75
C GLN A 299 -6.04 -16.27 -10.68
N PRO A 300 -5.54 -16.11 -9.44
CA PRO A 300 -5.74 -17.09 -8.35
C PRO A 300 -7.21 -17.37 -8.05
N LEU A 301 -8.07 -16.40 -8.33
CA LEU A 301 -9.51 -16.56 -8.28
C LEU A 301 -10.12 -16.02 -9.57
N SER A 302 -10.60 -16.94 -10.40
CA SER A 302 -11.37 -16.61 -11.60
C SER A 302 -12.86 -16.52 -11.28
N SER A 303 -13.56 -15.63 -11.99
CA SER A 303 -14.96 -15.28 -11.69
C SER A 303 -15.87 -16.48 -11.95
N THR A 304 -16.22 -17.19 -10.88
CA THR A 304 -17.28 -18.21 -10.87
C THR A 304 -18.52 -17.72 -10.11
N SER A 305 -18.43 -16.56 -9.46
CA SER A 305 -19.50 -15.95 -8.69
C SER A 305 -19.46 -14.43 -8.83
N ARG A 306 -20.63 -13.78 -8.95
CA ARG A 306 -20.80 -12.31 -9.05
C ARG A 306 -20.56 -11.59 -7.71
N HIS A 307 -19.71 -12.14 -6.86
CA HIS A 307 -19.48 -11.65 -5.50
C HIS A 307 -18.22 -10.81 -5.46
N LYS A 308 -18.37 -9.52 -5.16
CA LYS A 308 -17.29 -8.56 -5.01
C LYS A 308 -16.22 -9.06 -4.03
N VAL A 309 -14.94 -8.90 -4.41
CA VAL A 309 -13.83 -9.09 -3.47
C VAL A 309 -13.88 -7.96 -2.44
N ASN A 310 -13.86 -8.30 -1.15
CA ASN A 310 -13.84 -7.32 -0.07
C ASN A 310 -12.52 -6.54 -0.04
N LYS A 311 -12.50 -5.47 0.75
CA LYS A 311 -11.43 -4.47 0.85
C LYS A 311 -10.04 -5.06 1.17
N ASN A 312 -10.01 -6.19 1.87
CA ASN A 312 -8.79 -6.77 2.43
C ASN A 312 -8.43 -8.08 1.74
N LEU A 313 -7.25 -8.09 1.15
CA LEU A 313 -6.52 -9.27 0.72
C LEU A 313 -5.39 -9.50 1.72
N LEU A 314 -5.38 -10.65 2.40
CA LEU A 314 -4.50 -10.89 3.54
C LEU A 314 -3.58 -12.06 3.27
N PHE A 315 -2.27 -11.88 3.45
CA PHE A 315 -1.33 -12.99 3.39
C PHE A 315 -1.32 -13.76 4.71
N ASP A 316 -0.99 -15.06 4.66
CA ASP A 316 -0.55 -15.76 5.86
C ASP A 316 0.83 -15.27 6.31
N SER A 317 1.24 -15.62 7.53
CA SER A 317 2.50 -15.16 8.12
C SER A 317 3.75 -15.59 7.34
N SER A 318 3.66 -16.64 6.53
CA SER A 318 4.74 -17.11 5.66
C SER A 318 4.70 -16.52 4.25
N LEU A 319 3.70 -15.67 3.94
CA LEU A 319 3.46 -15.09 2.62
C LEU A 319 3.28 -16.13 1.50
N GLN A 320 2.92 -17.37 1.85
CA GLN A 320 2.73 -18.47 0.90
C GLN A 320 1.28 -18.65 0.47
N HIS A 321 0.34 -18.09 1.23
CA HIS A 321 -1.07 -18.12 0.89
C HIS A 321 -1.70 -16.74 1.01
N LEU A 322 -2.70 -16.52 0.16
CA LEU A 322 -3.56 -15.36 0.19
C LEU A 322 -4.96 -15.78 0.64
N TYR A 323 -5.48 -15.11 1.66
CA TYR A 323 -6.87 -15.16 2.06
C TYR A 323 -7.65 -14.09 1.29
N ILE A 324 -8.56 -14.57 0.45
CA ILE A 324 -9.48 -13.74 -0.34
C ILE A 324 -10.84 -13.82 0.33
N THR A 325 -11.39 -12.66 0.70
CA THR A 325 -12.71 -12.58 1.32
C THR A 325 -13.70 -11.95 0.33
N THR A 326 -14.89 -12.54 0.24
CA THR A 326 -16.06 -11.96 -0.45
C THR A 326 -17.19 -11.77 0.57
N ASP A 327 -18.34 -11.27 0.12
CA ASP A 327 -19.56 -11.14 0.92
C ASP A 327 -19.99 -12.45 1.64
N LYS A 328 -19.69 -13.61 1.07
CA LYS A 328 -20.20 -14.91 1.55
C LYS A 328 -19.14 -15.96 1.83
N LYS A 329 -17.90 -15.75 1.40
CA LYS A 329 -16.87 -16.80 1.44
C LYS A 329 -15.49 -16.24 1.75
N ILE A 330 -14.73 -17.00 2.52
CA ILE A 330 -13.29 -16.84 2.67
C ILE A 330 -12.63 -18.00 1.91
N THR A 331 -11.71 -17.69 1.00
CA THR A 331 -10.97 -18.66 0.21
C THR A 331 -9.48 -18.47 0.46
N LYS A 332 -8.80 -19.54 0.88
CA LYS A 332 -7.33 -19.58 0.99
C LYS A 332 -6.77 -20.14 -0.31
N VAL A 333 -5.93 -19.37 -1.00
CA VAL A 333 -5.25 -19.80 -2.23
C VAL A 333 -3.74 -19.72 -2.06
N PRO A 334 -2.95 -20.64 -2.63
CA PRO A 334 -1.50 -20.49 -2.64
C PRO A 334 -1.11 -19.30 -3.53
N VAL A 335 -0.06 -18.58 -3.17
CA VAL A 335 0.43 -17.44 -3.98
C VAL A 335 1.02 -17.90 -5.31
N GLN A 336 1.44 -19.16 -5.41
CA GLN A 336 2.02 -19.76 -6.61
C GLN A 336 1.56 -21.21 -6.80
N THR A 337 1.60 -21.69 -8.04
CA THR A 337 1.31 -23.08 -8.39
C THR A 337 2.33 -23.63 -9.38
N CYS A 338 3.62 -23.36 -9.14
CA CYS A 338 4.73 -23.73 -10.04
C CYS A 338 4.75 -25.24 -10.34
N HIS A 339 4.45 -26.06 -9.34
CA HIS A 339 4.42 -27.52 -9.43
C HIS A 339 3.43 -28.08 -10.47
N LEU A 340 2.47 -27.28 -10.94
CA LEU A 340 1.55 -27.68 -12.01
C LEU A 340 2.22 -27.66 -13.40
N MET A 341 3.36 -26.97 -13.54
CA MET A 341 4.12 -26.90 -14.79
C MET A 341 5.13 -28.03 -14.82
N THR A 342 4.89 -29.01 -15.69
CA THR A 342 5.61 -30.30 -15.71
C THR A 342 6.87 -30.28 -16.57
N ASP A 343 7.08 -29.24 -17.36
CA ASP A 343 8.23 -29.08 -18.25
C ASP A 343 8.75 -27.64 -18.23
N CYS A 344 9.97 -27.43 -18.73
CA CYS A 344 10.59 -26.12 -18.69
C CYS A 344 9.79 -25.08 -19.48
N HIS A 345 9.29 -25.43 -20.66
CA HIS A 345 8.58 -24.49 -21.51
C HIS A 345 7.27 -24.03 -20.85
N SER A 346 6.47 -24.94 -20.29
CA SER A 346 5.27 -24.56 -19.53
C SER A 346 5.62 -23.71 -18.29
N CYS A 347 6.71 -24.04 -17.60
CA CYS A 347 7.18 -23.29 -16.43
C CYS A 347 7.55 -21.83 -16.75
N VAL A 348 8.23 -21.58 -17.87
CA VAL A 348 8.66 -20.22 -18.25
C VAL A 348 7.58 -19.43 -18.99
N GLN A 349 6.60 -20.11 -19.59
CA GLN A 349 5.49 -19.45 -20.28
C GLN A 349 4.53 -18.72 -19.34
N VAL A 350 4.37 -19.18 -18.09
CA VAL A 350 3.49 -18.51 -17.12
C VAL A 350 4.02 -17.17 -16.61
N LYS A 351 5.33 -16.91 -16.77
CA LYS A 351 5.99 -15.67 -16.36
C LYS A 351 5.67 -15.26 -14.91
N ASP A 352 5.50 -16.25 -14.03
CA ASP A 352 5.22 -16.02 -12.62
C ASP A 352 6.54 -15.76 -11.89
N PRO A 353 6.75 -14.59 -11.26
CA PRO A 353 7.99 -14.28 -10.54
C PRO A 353 8.33 -15.27 -9.43
N TYR A 354 7.33 -15.98 -8.88
CA TYR A 354 7.56 -17.05 -7.90
C TYR A 354 8.16 -18.32 -8.50
N CYS A 355 8.07 -18.51 -9.81
CA CYS A 355 8.41 -19.77 -10.46
C CYS A 355 9.72 -19.70 -11.25
N GLY A 356 10.36 -20.86 -11.36
CA GLY A 356 11.49 -21.09 -12.24
C GLY A 356 11.80 -22.57 -12.36
N TRP A 357 12.54 -22.91 -13.41
CA TRP A 357 12.89 -24.28 -13.73
C TRP A 357 14.16 -24.70 -13.00
N CYS A 358 14.05 -25.64 -12.07
CA CYS A 358 15.20 -26.24 -11.38
C CYS A 358 15.84 -27.28 -12.30
N VAL A 359 16.94 -26.92 -12.96
CA VAL A 359 17.49 -27.63 -14.12
C VAL A 359 17.83 -29.09 -13.81
N LEU A 360 18.60 -29.31 -12.74
CA LEU A 360 19.09 -30.65 -12.38
C LEU A 360 18.00 -31.53 -11.75
N GLU A 361 16.98 -30.93 -11.15
CA GLU A 361 15.84 -31.66 -10.59
C GLU A 361 14.73 -31.91 -11.63
N GLY A 362 14.78 -31.23 -12.78
CA GLY A 362 13.81 -31.39 -13.88
C GLY A 362 12.38 -31.00 -13.50
N ARG A 363 12.20 -29.97 -12.66
CA ARG A 363 10.87 -29.54 -12.20
C ARG A 363 10.75 -28.02 -12.01
N CYS A 364 9.53 -27.51 -12.12
CA CYS A 364 9.21 -26.10 -11.87
C CYS A 364 8.97 -25.85 -10.38
N THR A 365 9.72 -24.93 -9.78
CA THR A 365 9.73 -24.69 -8.34
C THR A 365 9.82 -23.20 -8.02
N THR A 366 9.64 -22.85 -6.74
CA THR A 366 10.20 -21.61 -6.21
C THR A 366 11.71 -21.70 -6.10
N LYS A 367 12.41 -20.56 -6.02
CA LYS A 367 13.87 -20.55 -5.90
C LYS A 367 14.32 -21.28 -4.63
N GLN A 368 13.67 -21.01 -3.50
CA GLN A 368 13.98 -21.64 -2.21
C GLN A 368 13.80 -23.17 -2.21
N ALA A 369 12.92 -23.72 -3.07
CA ALA A 369 12.66 -25.14 -3.17
C ALA A 369 13.60 -25.90 -4.13
N CYS A 370 14.51 -25.20 -4.82
CA CYS A 370 15.52 -25.80 -5.68
C CYS A 370 16.86 -25.86 -4.94
N SER A 371 17.34 -27.07 -4.66
CA SER A 371 18.49 -27.31 -3.76
C SER A 371 19.77 -26.55 -4.14
N ARG A 372 20.02 -26.40 -5.44
CA ARG A 372 21.23 -25.76 -6.01
C ARG A 372 20.93 -24.38 -6.61
N SER A 373 19.85 -23.72 -6.21
CA SER A 373 19.40 -22.46 -6.83
C SER A 373 20.39 -21.28 -6.75
N ALA A 374 21.41 -21.38 -5.89
CA ALA A 374 22.46 -20.38 -5.76
C ALA A 374 23.52 -20.49 -6.87
N GLU A 375 23.61 -21.63 -7.54
CA GLU A 375 24.56 -21.86 -8.62
C GLU A 375 24.08 -21.24 -9.93
N THR A 376 25.03 -20.78 -10.73
CA THR A 376 24.77 -20.18 -12.04
C THR A 376 23.99 -21.15 -12.92
N ASN A 377 22.89 -20.67 -13.51
CA ASN A 377 22.01 -21.44 -14.40
C ASN A 377 21.35 -22.70 -13.78
N ALA A 378 21.47 -22.95 -12.48
CA ALA A 378 20.82 -24.11 -11.84
C ALA A 378 19.31 -23.91 -11.66
N TRP A 379 18.86 -22.65 -11.60
CA TRP A 379 17.46 -22.28 -11.54
C TRP A 379 17.14 -21.17 -12.55
N LEU A 380 16.30 -21.48 -13.54
CA LEU A 380 15.96 -20.56 -14.63
C LEU A 380 14.65 -19.83 -14.31
N TRP A 381 14.75 -18.53 -14.04
CA TRP A 381 13.61 -17.72 -13.64
C TRP A 381 12.54 -17.63 -14.74
N SER A 382 11.28 -17.90 -14.39
CA SER A 382 10.17 -18.02 -15.35
C SER A 382 9.98 -16.78 -16.25
N PRO A 383 9.96 -15.54 -15.72
CA PRO A 383 9.85 -14.33 -16.54
C PRO A 383 10.95 -14.13 -17.59
N ASN A 384 12.14 -14.74 -17.45
CA ASN A 384 13.19 -14.67 -18.47
C ASN A 384 12.86 -15.48 -19.73
N GLY A 385 11.92 -16.44 -19.66
CA GLY A 385 11.50 -17.21 -20.82
C GLY A 385 12.55 -18.18 -21.37
N LYS A 386 13.62 -18.49 -20.61
CA LYS A 386 14.75 -19.31 -21.08
C LYS A 386 14.68 -20.73 -20.54
N CYS A 387 15.00 -21.69 -21.41
CA CYS A 387 15.12 -23.10 -21.06
C CYS A 387 16.50 -23.64 -21.46
N VAL A 388 16.88 -24.77 -20.86
CA VAL A 388 18.09 -25.50 -21.26
C VAL A 388 17.84 -26.16 -22.60
N GLU A 389 18.83 -26.06 -23.49
CA GLU A 389 18.84 -26.74 -24.79
C GLU A 389 20.06 -27.66 -24.86
N ILE A 390 19.87 -28.85 -25.43
CA ILE A 390 20.98 -29.77 -25.70
C ILE A 390 21.58 -29.36 -27.05
N ALA A 391 22.80 -28.83 -27.04
CA ALA A 391 23.45 -28.29 -28.23
C ALA A 391 23.77 -29.38 -29.27
N ALA A 392 24.28 -30.54 -28.83
CA ALA A 392 24.61 -31.65 -29.72
C ALA A 392 24.75 -32.96 -28.94
N PHE A 393 24.56 -34.08 -29.64
CA PHE A 393 24.98 -35.40 -29.21
C PHE A 393 26.16 -35.85 -30.09
N ASP A 394 27.26 -36.30 -29.48
CA ASP A 394 28.42 -36.83 -30.21
C ASP A 394 28.75 -38.26 -29.76
N PRO A 395 28.54 -39.28 -30.61
CA PRO A 395 27.95 -39.20 -31.94
C PRO A 395 26.42 -39.05 -31.87
N PRO A 396 25.77 -38.45 -32.89
CA PRO A 396 24.32 -38.26 -32.90
C PRO A 396 23.54 -39.57 -33.11
N ASN A 397 24.18 -40.59 -33.69
CA ASN A 397 23.59 -41.90 -33.94
C ASN A 397 24.61 -43.00 -33.66
N ILE A 398 24.17 -44.09 -33.00
CA ILE A 398 25.01 -45.26 -32.70
C ILE A 398 24.32 -46.53 -33.24
N SER A 399 25.11 -47.42 -33.86
CA SER A 399 24.63 -48.72 -34.33
C SER A 399 24.26 -49.64 -33.17
N CYS A 400 23.10 -50.30 -33.22
CA CYS A 400 22.64 -51.24 -32.20
C CYS A 400 23.62 -52.39 -31.89
N LYS A 401 24.53 -52.71 -32.81
CA LYS A 401 25.53 -53.78 -32.65
C LYS A 401 26.86 -53.31 -32.05
N LYS A 402 27.03 -52.01 -31.79
CA LYS A 402 28.28 -51.42 -31.32
C LYS A 402 28.25 -51.33 -29.78
N THR A 403 28.77 -52.35 -29.10
CA THR A 403 28.98 -52.35 -27.65
C THR A 403 30.39 -51.86 -27.33
N ASN A 404 30.58 -50.55 -27.22
CA ASN A 404 31.75 -49.99 -26.54
C ASN A 404 31.32 -49.56 -25.13
N GLN A 405 32.12 -49.90 -24.12
CA GLN A 405 31.95 -49.34 -22.78
C GLN A 405 32.16 -47.82 -22.87
N VAL A 406 31.21 -47.04 -22.35
CA VAL A 406 31.43 -45.63 -22.04
C VAL A 406 32.48 -45.62 -20.94
N GLY A 407 33.74 -45.29 -21.28
CA GLY A 407 34.78 -45.15 -20.28
C GLY A 407 34.40 -43.98 -19.36
N GLU A 408 34.15 -44.26 -18.09
CA GLU A 408 34.30 -43.26 -17.05
C GLU A 408 35.75 -42.76 -17.13
N ASN A 409 35.97 -41.57 -17.66
CA ASN A 409 37.24 -40.86 -17.51
C ASN A 409 37.20 -40.16 -16.15
N PRO A 410 37.99 -40.59 -15.14
CA PRO A 410 38.15 -39.83 -13.92
C PRO A 410 39.26 -38.81 -14.17
N SER A 411 38.98 -37.75 -14.95
CA SER A 411 39.81 -36.53 -15.09
C SER A 411 39.45 -35.74 -16.35
N LYS A 412 38.24 -35.20 -16.41
CA LYS A 412 38.01 -33.90 -17.04
C LYS A 412 36.97 -33.18 -16.21
N GLU A 413 37.44 -32.27 -15.36
CA GLU A 413 36.67 -31.07 -15.09
C GLU A 413 36.31 -30.50 -16.45
N SER A 414 35.06 -30.67 -16.86
CA SER A 414 34.53 -29.91 -17.98
C SER A 414 34.48 -28.47 -17.48
N GLU A 415 35.52 -27.70 -17.81
CA GLU A 415 35.38 -26.27 -17.95
C GLU A 415 34.17 -26.04 -18.85
N GLN A 416 33.06 -25.64 -18.24
CA GLN A 416 31.99 -24.99 -18.93
C GLN A 416 32.52 -23.63 -19.38
N SER A 417 33.19 -23.61 -20.52
CA SER A 417 33.41 -22.39 -21.28
C SER A 417 32.06 -21.94 -21.84
N PHE A 418 31.30 -21.22 -21.02
CA PHE A 418 30.29 -20.32 -21.54
C PHE A 418 31.03 -19.10 -22.07
N SER A 419 30.84 -18.78 -23.35
CA SER A 419 31.31 -17.55 -23.95
C SER A 419 30.81 -16.35 -23.15
N ASP A 420 31.75 -15.63 -22.54
CA ASP A 420 31.56 -14.26 -22.09
C ASP A 420 31.34 -13.38 -23.33
N GLU A 421 30.08 -13.16 -23.70
CA GLU A 421 29.70 -11.96 -24.44
C GLU A 421 29.11 -10.98 -23.43
N THR A 422 29.97 -10.11 -22.92
CA THR A 422 29.60 -8.85 -22.31
C THR A 422 28.86 -7.99 -23.36
N PRO A 423 27.65 -7.47 -23.08
CA PRO A 423 27.14 -6.35 -23.84
C PRO A 423 27.90 -5.11 -23.40
N SER A 424 28.77 -4.62 -24.28
CA SER A 424 29.28 -3.26 -24.24
C SER A 424 28.08 -2.30 -24.37
N PHE A 425 27.81 -1.55 -23.31
CA PHE A 425 26.94 -0.38 -23.39
C PHE A 425 27.74 0.78 -24.01
N ILE A 426 27.28 1.26 -25.17
CA ILE A 426 27.36 2.66 -25.58
C ILE A 426 26.00 3.28 -25.28
#